data_AF-A0A1I5X2S9-F1
#
_entry.id   AF-A0A1I5X2S9-F1
#
_cell.length_a   1.000
_cell.length_b   1.000
_cell.length_c   1.000
_cell.angle_alpha   90.00
_cell.angle_beta   90.00
_cell.angle_gamma   90.00
#
_symmetry.space_group_name_H-M   'P 1'
#
loop_
_entity.id
_entity.type
_entity.pdbx_description
1 polymer ?
#
loop_
_entity_poly.entity_id
_entity_poly.type
_entity_poly.pdbx_seq_one_letter_code
_entity_poly.pdbx_strand_id
1 'polypeptide(L)'
;MPQNQLTEREMLYDSIMTEKYVSDAYNNTVMESVNQNIIQALQHIQQEEQNHAQLFFEAMHHRGWYTVEAAHPSQAAKQEVDQQISSQMQNRRQELEQKVQN
;
A
#
# COMPACT_ATOMS: atom_id res chain seq x y z
N MET A 1 -34.92 17.13 -14.86
CA MET A 1 -34.19 15.91 -15.24
C MET A 1 -33.13 15.68 -14.18
N PRO A 2 -33.10 14.53 -13.47
CA PRO A 2 -31.98 14.26 -12.58
C PRO A 2 -30.72 14.17 -13.43
N GLN A 3 -29.70 14.95 -13.09
CA GLN A 3 -28.39 14.87 -13.73
C GLN A 3 -27.80 13.50 -13.40
N ASN A 4 -27.76 12.63 -14.41
CA ASN A 4 -27.02 11.37 -14.38
C ASN A 4 -25.52 11.69 -14.41
N GLN A 5 -25.00 12.23 -13.31
CA GLN A 5 -23.61 12.60 -13.14
C GLN A 5 -22.96 11.65 -12.15
N LEU A 6 -21.88 11.03 -12.59
CA LEU A 6 -21.00 10.26 -11.72
C LEU A 6 -20.49 11.18 -10.60
N THR A 7 -20.46 10.66 -9.39
CA THR A 7 -19.81 11.33 -8.26
C THR A 7 -18.29 11.34 -8.46
N GLU A 8 -17.58 12.29 -7.85
CA GLU A 8 -16.10 12.32 -7.88
C GLU A 8 -15.51 10.98 -7.39
N ARG A 9 -16.13 10.36 -6.37
CA ARG A 9 -15.72 9.05 -5.87
C ARG A 9 -15.83 7.96 -6.93
N GLU A 10 -16.95 7.91 -7.66
CA GLU A 10 -17.16 6.94 -8.73
C GLU A 10 -16.21 7.18 -9.89
N MET A 11 -15.97 8.45 -10.27
CA MET A 11 -15.02 8.81 -11.33
C MET A 11 -13.58 8.39 -10.99
N LEU A 12 -13.13 8.64 -9.75
CA LEU A 12 -11.79 8.23 -9.30
C LEU A 12 -11.66 6.71 -9.22
N TYR A 13 -12.70 6.02 -8.73
CA TYR A 13 -12.70 4.57 -8.67
C TYR A 13 -12.65 3.95 -10.08
N ASP A 14 -13.46 4.46 -11.01
CA ASP A 14 -13.46 4.05 -12.41
C ASP A 14 -12.11 4.31 -13.09
N SER A 15 -11.47 5.43 -12.77
CA SER A 15 -10.12 5.76 -13.25
C SER A 15 -9.11 4.72 -12.75
N ILE A 16 -9.08 4.40 -11.45
CA ILE A 16 -8.19 3.36 -10.90
C ILE A 16 -8.44 2.00 -11.58
N MET A 17 -9.69 1.63 -11.82
CA MET A 17 -10.04 0.38 -12.48
C MET A 17 -9.56 0.35 -13.94
N THR A 18 -9.73 1.46 -14.66
CA THR A 18 -9.23 1.63 -16.03
C THR A 18 -7.72 1.52 -16.09
N GLU A 19 -6.99 2.20 -15.20
CA GLU A 19 -5.51 2.14 -15.16
C GLU A 19 -5.01 0.72 -14.93
N LYS A 20 -5.63 -0.02 -14.00
CA LYS A 20 -5.31 -1.42 -13.74
C LYS A 20 -5.55 -2.30 -14.97
N TYR A 21 -6.71 -2.13 -15.61
CA TYR A 21 -7.07 -2.92 -16.78
C TYR A 21 -6.10 -2.71 -17.95
N VAL A 22 -5.74 -1.45 -18.23
CA VAL A 22 -4.78 -1.12 -19.31
C VAL A 22 -3.38 -1.62 -18.95
N SER A 23 -2.96 -1.47 -17.70
CA SER A 23 -1.68 -1.98 -17.19
C SER A 23 -1.53 -3.49 -17.38
N ASP A 24 -2.57 -4.28 -17.12
CA ASP A 24 -2.51 -5.74 -17.31
C ASP A 24 -2.19 -6.12 -18.76
N ALA A 25 -2.72 -5.37 -19.73
CA ALA A 25 -2.42 -5.59 -21.15
C ALA A 25 -0.96 -5.30 -21.50
N TYR A 26 -0.39 -4.23 -20.94
CA TYR A 26 1.02 -3.89 -21.15
C TYR A 26 1.94 -4.91 -20.48
N ASN A 27 1.63 -5.35 -19.26
CA ASN A 27 2.40 -6.38 -18.56
C ASN A 27 2.45 -7.68 -19.38
N ASN A 28 1.31 -8.17 -19.87
CA ASN A 28 1.27 -9.37 -20.71
C ASN A 28 2.09 -9.17 -22.01
N THR A 29 1.91 -8.02 -22.67
CA THR A 29 2.62 -7.73 -23.92
C THR A 29 4.14 -7.65 -23.72
N VAL A 30 4.61 -7.05 -22.62
CA VAL A 30 6.05 -6.99 -22.28
C VAL A 30 6.62 -8.39 -22.07
N MET A 31 5.88 -9.27 -21.39
CA MET A 31 6.32 -10.65 -21.11
C MET A 31 6.33 -11.54 -22.36
N GLU A 32 5.49 -11.24 -23.34
CA GLU A 32 5.32 -12.04 -24.57
C GLU A 32 6.05 -11.44 -25.80
N SER A 33 6.63 -10.24 -25.68
CA SER A 33 7.31 -9.56 -26.77
C SER A 33 8.78 -9.93 -26.89
N VAL A 34 9.28 -10.05 -28.13
CA VAL A 34 10.71 -10.23 -28.43
C VAL A 34 11.39 -8.95 -28.92
N ASN A 35 10.60 -7.93 -29.29
CA ASN A 35 11.12 -6.65 -29.79
C ASN A 35 11.48 -5.73 -28.60
N GLN A 36 12.77 -5.45 -28.44
CA GLN A 36 13.28 -4.64 -27.33
C GLN A 36 12.76 -3.20 -27.33
N ASN A 37 12.53 -2.59 -28.49
CA ASN A 37 12.00 -1.22 -28.55
C ASN A 37 10.54 -1.17 -28.06
N ILE A 38 9.75 -2.19 -28.38
CA ILE A 38 8.37 -2.32 -27.89
C ILE A 38 8.37 -2.55 -26.39
N ILE A 39 9.21 -3.46 -25.90
CA ILE A 39 9.36 -3.74 -24.46
C ILE A 39 9.70 -2.46 -23.68
N GLN A 40 10.71 -1.72 -24.12
CA GLN A 40 11.14 -0.49 -23.43
C GLN A 40 10.06 0.59 -23.46
N ALA A 41 9.38 0.77 -24.60
CA ALA A 41 8.29 1.74 -24.70
C ALA A 41 7.12 1.37 -23.76
N LEU A 42 6.71 0.11 -23.75
CA LEU A 42 5.61 -0.35 -22.88
C LEU A 42 5.99 -0.33 -21.40
N GLN A 43 7.24 -0.62 -21.04
CA GLN A 43 7.72 -0.47 -19.66
C GLN A 43 7.69 0.98 -19.19
N HIS A 44 8.05 1.93 -20.06
CA HIS A 44 7.95 3.35 -19.75
C HIS A 44 6.50 3.77 -19.51
N ILE A 45 5.60 3.42 -20.44
CA ILE A 45 4.16 3.72 -20.31
C ILE A 45 3.60 3.05 -19.04
N GLN A 46 3.97 1.80 -18.78
CA GLN A 46 3.52 1.07 -17.60
C GLN A 46 3.91 1.77 -16.30
N GLN A 47 5.09 2.38 -16.24
CA GLN A 47 5.52 3.16 -15.08
C GLN A 47 4.67 4.43 -14.91
N GLU A 48 4.29 5.09 -16.01
CA GLU A 48 3.42 6.27 -15.98
C GLU A 48 2.02 5.90 -15.48
N GLU A 49 1.40 4.83 -15.99
CA GLU A 49 0.06 4.41 -15.56
C GLU A 49 0.03 3.94 -14.09
N GLN A 50 1.11 3.29 -13.62
CA GLN A 50 1.23 2.95 -12.19
C GLN A 50 1.30 4.21 -11.32
N ASN A 51 1.98 5.26 -11.77
CA ASN A 51 2.02 6.53 -11.06
C ASN A 51 0.65 7.23 -11.06
N HIS A 52 -0.10 7.18 -12.16
CA HIS A 52 -1.48 7.69 -12.22
C HIS A 52 -2.41 6.94 -11.26
N ALA A 53 -2.38 5.61 -11.28
CA ALA A 53 -3.16 4.77 -10.38
C ALA A 53 -2.84 5.06 -8.91
N GLN A 54 -1.56 5.26 -8.57
CA GLN A 54 -1.13 5.64 -7.23
C GLN A 54 -1.68 7.02 -6.84
N LEU A 55 -1.62 8.01 -7.74
CA LEU A 55 -2.15 9.34 -7.48
C LEU A 55 -3.66 9.32 -7.18
N PHE A 56 -4.44 8.57 -7.97
CA PHE A 56 -5.87 8.41 -7.72
C PHE A 56 -6.15 7.68 -6.40
N PHE A 57 -5.38 6.63 -6.11
CA PHE A 57 -5.49 5.89 -4.86
C PHE A 57 -5.20 6.79 -3.65
N GLU A 58 -4.12 7.58 -3.67
CA GLU A 58 -3.79 8.53 -2.60
C GLU A 58 -4.90 9.59 -2.44
N ALA A 59 -5.42 10.11 -3.56
CA ALA A 59 -6.53 11.07 -3.54
C ALA A 59 -7.79 10.49 -2.90
N MET A 60 -8.13 9.23 -3.18
CA MET A 60 -9.27 8.54 -2.57
C MET A 60 -9.00 8.18 -1.10
N HIS A 61 -7.79 7.76 -0.77
CA HIS A 61 -7.38 7.42 0.61
C HIS A 61 -7.45 8.65 1.52
N HIS A 62 -6.91 9.80 1.10
CA HIS A 62 -6.99 11.05 1.86
C HIS A 62 -8.41 11.53 2.11
N ARG A 63 -9.37 11.17 1.24
CA ARG A 63 -10.80 11.46 1.40
C ARG A 63 -11.56 10.39 2.17
N GLY A 64 -10.89 9.32 2.62
CA GLY A 64 -11.50 8.18 3.31
C GLY A 64 -12.40 7.32 2.41
N TRP A 65 -12.24 7.41 1.09
CA TRP A 65 -13.06 6.68 0.11
C TRP A 65 -12.47 5.33 -0.29
N TYR A 66 -11.20 5.12 0.04
CA TYR A 66 -10.47 3.89 -0.22
C TYR A 66 -9.80 3.42 1.07
N THR A 67 -10.25 2.28 1.59
CA THR A 67 -9.66 1.68 2.79
C THR A 67 -8.42 0.90 2.39
N VAL A 68 -7.28 1.29 2.95
CA VAL A 68 -6.08 0.47 2.91
C VAL A 68 -6.21 -0.48 4.09
N GLU A 69 -6.39 -1.77 3.84
CA GLU A 69 -6.04 -2.75 4.86
C GLU A 69 -4.55 -2.58 5.10
N ALA A 70 -4.19 -1.82 6.14
CA ALA A 70 -2.82 -1.82 6.62
C ALA A 70 -2.48 -3.30 6.79
N ALA A 71 -1.56 -3.82 5.97
CA ALA A 71 -1.06 -5.17 6.10
C ALA A 71 -0.75 -5.32 7.59
N HIS A 72 -1.65 -6.03 8.29
CA HIS A 72 -1.71 -5.93 9.73
C HIS A 72 -0.30 -6.24 10.23
N PRO A 73 0.34 -5.41 11.08
CA PRO A 73 1.50 -5.90 11.81
C PRO A 73 1.02 -7.22 12.40
N SER A 74 1.66 -8.31 11.96
CA SER A 74 1.17 -9.65 12.24
C SER A 74 0.91 -9.73 13.74
N GLN A 75 -0.09 -10.49 14.17
CA GLN A 75 -0.29 -10.68 15.62
C GLN A 75 1.01 -11.12 16.29
N ALA A 76 1.88 -11.85 15.57
CA ALA A 76 3.25 -12.16 15.96
C ALA A 76 4.13 -10.92 16.18
N ALA A 77 4.16 -9.95 15.27
CA ALA A 77 4.92 -8.70 15.45
C ALA A 77 4.44 -7.90 16.67
N LYS A 78 3.12 -7.86 16.93
CA LYS A 78 2.58 -7.25 18.17
C LYS A 78 3.02 -8.02 19.42
N GLN A 79 2.95 -9.35 19.38
CA GLN A 79 3.38 -10.21 20.48
C GLN A 79 4.88 -10.08 20.78
N GLU A 80 5.73 -9.98 19.77
CA GLU A 80 7.18 -9.78 19.95
C GLU A 80 7.48 -8.46 20.65
N VAL A 81 6.81 -7.37 20.23
CA VAL A 81 6.95 -6.06 20.87
C VAL A 81 6.47 -6.11 22.33
N ASP A 82 5.33 -6.74 22.60
CA ASP A 82 4.79 -6.89 23.97
C ASP A 82 5.71 -7.73 24.88
N GLN A 83 6.29 -8.81 24.35
CA GLN A 83 7.29 -9.63 25.05
C GLN A 83 8.57 -8.84 25.33
N GLN A 84 9.05 -8.05 24.37
CA GLN A 84 10.24 -7.23 24.52
C GLN A 84 10.04 -6.14 25.57
N ILE A 85 8.89 -5.47 25.59
CA ILE A 85 8.55 -4.48 26.62
C ILE A 85 8.50 -5.15 28.01
N SER A 86 7.86 -6.31 28.10
CA SER A 86 7.73 -7.05 29.35
C SER A 86 9.08 -7.47 29.94
N SER A 87 9.97 -8.00 29.11
CA SER A 87 11.33 -8.38 29.54
C SER A 87 12.17 -7.18 29.98
N GLN A 88 12.10 -6.05 29.25
CA GLN A 88 12.79 -4.83 29.67
C GLN A 88 12.28 -4.28 31.01
N MET A 89 10.98 -4.34 31.24
CA MET A 89 10.39 -3.91 32.53
C MET A 89 10.82 -4.81 33.69
N GLN A 90 10.92 -6.12 33.46
CA GLN A 90 11.42 -7.06 34.46
C GLN A 90 12.89 -6.79 34.82
N ASN A 91 13.74 -6.55 33.83
CA ASN A 91 15.15 -6.23 34.05
C ASN A 91 15.30 -4.93 34.85
N ARG A 92 14.58 -3.87 34.47
CA ARG A 92 14.59 -2.60 35.21
C ARG A 92 14.13 -2.77 36.67
N ARG A 93 13.13 -3.62 36.92
CA ARG A 93 12.67 -3.90 38.28
C ARG A 93 13.75 -4.61 39.11
N GLN A 94 14.42 -5.61 38.53
CA GLN A 94 15.51 -6.33 39.20
C GLN A 94 16.71 -5.41 39.50
N GLU A 95 17.06 -4.53 38.56
CA GLU A 95 18.12 -3.52 38.78
C GLU A 95 17.78 -2.57 39.93
N LEU A 96 16.52 -2.14 40.04
CA LEU A 96 16.05 -1.30 41.15
C LEU A 96 16.07 -2.06 42.48
N GLU A 97 15.64 -3.33 42.50
CA GLU A 97 15.68 -4.19 43.68
C GLU A 97 17.13 -4.38 44.18
N GLN A 98 18.08 -4.60 43.27
CA GLN A 98 19.51 -4.71 43.61
C GLN A 98 20.11 -3.41 44.13
N LYS A 99 19.69 -2.26 43.60
CA LYS A 99 20.14 -0.94 44.08
C LYS A 99 19.59 -0.57 45.45
N VAL A 100 18.45 -1.12 45.86
CA VAL A 100 17.87 -0.89 47.20
C VAL A 100 18.53 -1.78 48.26
N GLN A 101 19.12 -2.91 47.87
CA GLN A 101 19.76 -3.88 48.78
C GLN A 101 21.25 -3.61 49.05
N ASN A 102 21.89 -2.74 48.27
CA ASN A 102 23.27 -2.26 48.48
C ASN A 102 23.28 -0.84 49.08
#